data_AF-A0A318KB28-F1
#
_entry.id   AF-A0A318KB28-F1
#
_cell.length_a   1.000
_cell.length_b   1.000
_cell.length_c   1.000
_cell.angle_alpha   90.00
_cell.angle_beta   90.00
_cell.angle_gamma   90.00
#
_symmetry.space_group_name_H-M   'P 1'
#
loop_
_entity.id
_entity.type
_entity.pdbx_description
1 polymer ?
#
loop_
_entity_poly.entity_id
_entity_poly.type
_entity_poly.pdbx_seq_one_letter_code
_entity_poly.pdbx_strand_id
1 'polypeptide(L)'
;MGMSLKNVSLQRFMVRTGVVAVAMAAAASGFGGSAGANPTDPVAQFTPTLTRVPGPNCAAIVNAETVPQERSGVIGVRAKITQTGEFCGAYYLTVHWRNVDTGATGGQSQRVEGTSVVGMPDNVITGIGMAPGAGKVEAWIDTYSQVYPQNVDLEHLGGRATFTLG
;
A
#
# COMPACT_ATOMS: atom_id res chain seq x y z
N MET A 1 74.36 -5.15 -35.12
CA MET A 1 75.00 -5.48 -33.83
C MET A 1 75.67 -4.23 -33.31
N GLY A 2 75.30 -3.79 -32.09
CA GLY A 2 75.88 -2.60 -31.44
C GLY A 2 74.83 -1.80 -30.69
N MET A 3 74.35 -2.33 -29.56
CA MET A 3 73.59 -1.56 -28.56
C MET A 3 74.54 -0.62 -27.82
N SER A 4 74.16 0.64 -27.62
CA SER A 4 74.52 1.40 -26.42
C SER A 4 73.71 2.70 -26.34
N LEU A 5 72.69 2.73 -25.48
CA LEU A 5 72.03 3.95 -25.04
C LEU A 5 72.31 4.09 -23.54
N LYS A 6 73.23 4.99 -23.20
CA LYS A 6 73.46 5.48 -21.84
C LYS A 6 72.92 6.90 -21.73
N ASN A 7 71.89 7.10 -20.93
CA ASN A 7 71.99 7.94 -19.72
C ASN A 7 70.62 8.09 -19.07
N VAL A 8 70.52 7.50 -17.88
CA VAL A 8 69.44 7.69 -16.92
C VAL A 8 69.64 9.05 -16.28
N SER A 9 68.73 9.99 -16.54
CA SER A 9 68.60 11.23 -15.78
C SER A 9 67.47 11.06 -14.77
N LEU A 10 67.86 11.03 -13.50
CA LEU A 10 67.00 11.02 -12.33
C LEU A 10 66.24 12.34 -12.19
N GLN A 11 64.96 12.37 -12.55
CA GLN A 11 64.05 13.39 -12.02
C GLN A 11 63.49 12.96 -10.68
N ARG A 12 64.08 13.51 -9.62
CA ARG A 12 63.59 13.45 -8.25
C ARG A 12 62.26 14.21 -8.15
N PHE A 13 61.14 13.50 -8.18
CA PHE A 13 59.87 14.06 -7.72
C PHE A 13 59.80 13.96 -6.21
N MET A 14 60.03 15.09 -5.53
CA MET A 14 59.64 15.28 -4.14
C MET A 14 58.11 15.24 -4.07
N VAL A 15 57.55 14.21 -3.46
CA VAL A 15 56.15 14.22 -3.00
C VAL A 15 56.18 14.11 -1.48
N ARG A 16 55.95 15.25 -0.82
CA ARG A 16 55.52 15.29 0.57
C ARG A 16 54.27 16.14 0.68
N THR A 17 53.32 15.56 1.41
CA THR A 17 52.25 16.19 2.19
C THR A 17 51.12 16.89 1.44
N GLY A 18 49.94 16.26 1.47
CA GLY A 18 48.64 16.87 1.26
C GLY A 18 47.54 15.88 1.62
N VAL A 19 46.92 16.10 2.78
CA VAL A 19 45.89 15.24 3.41
C VAL A 19 44.74 14.99 2.44
N VAL A 20 44.44 13.71 2.18
CA VAL A 20 43.22 13.28 1.49
C VAL A 20 42.16 13.01 2.57
N ALA A 21 41.14 13.87 2.62
CA ALA A 21 39.83 13.48 3.09
C ALA A 21 38.79 14.34 2.36
N VAL A 22 38.31 13.78 1.25
CA VAL A 22 37.19 14.26 0.46
C VAL A 22 35.98 14.38 1.38
N ALA A 23 35.46 15.60 1.57
CA ALA A 23 34.12 15.76 2.09
C ALA A 23 33.16 15.23 1.02
N MET A 24 32.72 13.99 1.19
CA MET A 24 31.63 13.44 0.38
C MET A 24 30.40 14.28 0.70
N ALA A 25 30.00 15.13 -0.24
CA ALA A 25 28.64 15.60 -0.30
C ALA A 25 27.75 14.35 -0.41
N ALA A 26 27.05 14.02 0.67
CA ALA A 26 25.95 13.07 0.63
C ALA A 26 24.84 13.72 -0.19
N ALA A 27 24.94 13.59 -1.52
CA ALA A 27 23.85 13.86 -2.41
C ALA A 27 22.72 12.89 -2.04
N ALA A 28 21.64 13.45 -1.53
CA ALA A 28 20.37 12.76 -1.32
C ALA A 28 19.95 12.11 -2.64
N SER A 29 20.23 10.81 -2.75
CA SER A 29 19.62 9.93 -3.73
C SER A 29 18.92 8.84 -2.93
N GLY A 30 17.75 9.21 -2.41
CA GLY A 30 16.75 8.23 -2.02
C GLY A 30 16.30 7.53 -3.28
N PHE A 31 17.06 6.52 -3.73
CA PHE A 31 16.54 5.51 -4.62
C PHE A 31 15.51 4.74 -3.80
N GLY A 32 14.26 5.22 -3.82
CA GLY A 32 13.12 4.37 -3.59
C GLY A 32 13.22 3.27 -4.64
N GLY A 33 13.80 2.14 -4.24
CA GLY A 33 13.76 0.94 -5.05
C GLY A 33 12.30 0.71 -5.40
N SER A 34 12.03 0.45 -6.67
CA SER A 34 10.76 -0.14 -7.04
C SER A 34 10.67 -1.44 -6.26
N ALA A 35 9.91 -1.39 -5.17
CA ALA A 35 9.39 -2.53 -4.47
C ALA A 35 9.00 -3.58 -5.53
N GLY A 36 9.39 -4.84 -5.40
CA GLY A 36 8.84 -5.85 -6.30
C GLY A 36 7.38 -6.06 -5.91
N ALA A 37 6.49 -6.41 -6.83
CA ALA A 37 5.27 -7.09 -6.39
C ALA A 37 5.72 -8.35 -5.65
N ASN A 38 5.59 -8.37 -4.33
CA ASN A 38 6.21 -9.42 -3.52
C ASN A 38 5.17 -10.52 -3.22
N PRO A 39 5.31 -11.72 -3.80
CA PRO A 39 4.37 -12.82 -3.56
C PRO A 39 4.43 -13.35 -2.12
N THR A 40 5.43 -12.96 -1.32
CA THR A 40 5.54 -13.33 0.10
C THR A 40 5.03 -12.25 1.04
N ASP A 41 4.38 -11.20 0.54
CA ASP A 41 3.83 -10.18 1.41
C ASP A 41 2.76 -10.78 2.33
N PRO A 42 2.78 -10.42 3.62
CA PRO A 42 1.90 -11.02 4.60
C PRO A 42 0.43 -10.73 4.27
N VAL A 43 -0.38 -11.79 4.27
CA VAL A 43 -1.84 -11.70 4.30
C VAL A 43 -2.24 -11.19 5.68
N ALA A 44 -2.59 -9.92 5.76
CA ALA A 44 -3.00 -9.24 6.98
C ALA A 44 -4.52 -9.32 7.10
N GLN A 45 -4.98 -9.86 8.23
CA GLN A 45 -6.40 -9.93 8.56
C GLN A 45 -6.85 -8.61 9.19
N PHE A 46 -7.95 -8.07 8.70
CA PHE A 46 -8.63 -6.96 9.34
C PHE A 46 -9.44 -7.48 10.52
N THR A 47 -9.55 -6.66 11.57
CA THR A 47 -10.63 -6.89 12.54
C THR A 47 -11.97 -6.82 11.79
N PRO A 48 -12.97 -7.66 12.15
CA PRO A 48 -14.24 -7.65 11.44
C PRO A 48 -14.92 -6.27 11.50
N THR A 49 -15.43 -5.81 10.36
CA THR A 49 -16.30 -4.63 10.31
C THR A 49 -17.74 -5.09 10.57
N LEU A 50 -18.42 -4.43 11.49
CA LEU A 50 -19.86 -4.63 11.73
C LEU A 50 -20.59 -3.37 11.29
N THR A 51 -21.60 -3.49 10.43
CA THR A 51 -22.33 -2.32 9.90
C THR A 51 -23.83 -2.57 9.84
N ARG A 52 -24.61 -1.52 10.12
CA ARG A 52 -26.05 -1.49 9.88
C ARG A 52 -26.29 -1.06 8.43
N VAL A 53 -26.76 -1.99 7.60
CA VAL A 53 -26.99 -1.71 6.17
C VAL A 53 -28.43 -1.22 5.94
N PRO A 54 -28.71 -0.49 4.85
CA PRO A 54 -30.06 -0.03 4.54
C PRO A 54 -31.05 -1.20 4.46
N GLY A 55 -32.25 -1.03 5.00
CA GLY A 55 -33.31 -2.05 4.99
C GLY A 55 -33.83 -2.40 6.39
N PRO A 56 -34.98 -3.10 6.47
CA PRO A 56 -35.61 -3.43 7.75
C PRO A 56 -34.77 -4.48 8.51
N ASN A 57 -34.18 -4.07 9.63
CA ASN A 57 -33.34 -4.91 10.50
C ASN A 57 -32.14 -5.57 9.79
N CYS A 58 -31.56 -4.89 8.80
CA CYS A 58 -30.42 -5.42 8.07
C CYS A 58 -29.08 -5.05 8.72
N ALA A 59 -28.16 -6.02 8.75
CA ALA A 59 -26.79 -5.83 9.19
C ALA A 59 -25.83 -6.67 8.35
N ALA A 60 -24.57 -6.26 8.29
CA ALA A 60 -23.52 -7.01 7.63
C ALA A 60 -22.27 -7.11 8.50
N ILE A 61 -21.61 -8.26 8.40
CA ILE A 61 -20.28 -8.53 8.94
C ILE A 61 -19.34 -8.63 7.73
N VAL A 62 -18.32 -7.79 7.70
CA VAL A 62 -17.26 -7.85 6.69
C VAL A 62 -16.00 -8.37 7.36
N ASN A 63 -15.59 -9.57 6.99
CA ASN A 63 -14.26 -10.08 7.29
C ASN A 63 -13.39 -9.78 6.09
N ALA A 64 -12.27 -9.09 6.30
CA ALA A 64 -11.41 -8.67 5.21
C ALA A 64 -9.96 -9.08 5.45
N GLU A 65 -9.25 -9.32 4.37
CA GLU A 65 -7.82 -9.65 4.38
C GLU A 65 -7.12 -9.01 3.19
N THR A 66 -5.83 -8.69 3.34
CA THR A 66 -5.04 -8.30 2.18
C THR A 66 -4.80 -9.52 1.27
N VAL A 67 -4.75 -9.29 -0.04
CA VAL A 67 -4.29 -10.30 -1.01
C VAL A 67 -2.85 -9.99 -1.43
N PRO A 68 -2.11 -11.01 -1.93
CA PRO A 68 -0.78 -10.77 -2.49
C PRO A 68 -0.79 -9.65 -3.54
N GLN A 69 0.25 -8.82 -3.55
CA GLN A 69 0.32 -7.67 -4.44
C GLN A 69 0.32 -8.11 -5.91
N GLU A 70 -0.56 -7.56 -6.74
CA GLU A 70 -0.44 -7.68 -8.21
C GLU A 70 0.71 -6.84 -8.76
N ARG A 71 0.97 -5.70 -8.11
CA ARG A 71 2.01 -4.73 -8.44
C ARG A 71 2.59 -4.18 -7.15
N SER A 72 3.90 -3.93 -7.19
CA SER A 72 4.65 -3.18 -6.19
C SER A 72 3.87 -2.06 -5.51
N GLY A 73 3.83 -2.08 -4.17
CA GLY A 73 3.25 -0.99 -3.38
C GLY A 73 1.75 -0.78 -3.62
N VAL A 74 1.07 -1.74 -4.24
CA VAL A 74 -0.39 -1.79 -4.41
C VAL A 74 -0.95 -2.82 -3.45
N ILE A 75 -2.07 -2.49 -2.81
CA ILE A 75 -2.82 -3.42 -1.97
C ILE A 75 -4.09 -3.88 -2.68
N GLY A 76 -4.43 -5.13 -2.50
CA GLY A 76 -5.79 -5.62 -2.74
C GLY A 76 -6.39 -6.08 -1.42
N VAL A 77 -7.68 -5.85 -1.23
CA VAL A 77 -8.39 -6.30 -0.03
C VAL A 77 -9.56 -7.17 -0.44
N ARG A 78 -9.53 -8.44 -0.01
CA ARG A 78 -10.63 -9.38 -0.22
C ARG A 78 -11.64 -9.22 0.91
N ALA A 79 -12.90 -9.00 0.56
CA ALA A 79 -13.99 -8.89 1.52
C ALA A 79 -14.91 -10.13 1.49
N LYS A 80 -15.01 -10.82 2.62
CA LYS A 80 -16.03 -11.86 2.86
C LYS A 80 -17.19 -11.24 3.65
N ILE A 81 -18.31 -11.05 2.96
CA ILE A 81 -19.48 -10.37 3.49
C ILE A 81 -20.52 -11.40 3.90
N THR A 82 -20.95 -11.35 5.16
CA THR A 82 -22.11 -12.08 5.65
C THR A 82 -23.19 -11.07 6.00
N GLN A 83 -24.40 -11.26 5.51
CA GLN A 83 -25.51 -10.34 5.71
C GLN A 83 -26.67 -11.04 6.41
N THR A 84 -27.36 -10.30 7.28
CA THR A 84 -28.58 -10.74 7.96
C THR A 84 -29.72 -9.76 7.67
N GLY A 85 -30.95 -10.25 7.75
CA GLY A 85 -32.16 -9.50 7.37
C GLY A 85 -32.64 -9.83 5.96
N GLU A 86 -33.83 -9.34 5.63
CA GLU A 86 -34.46 -9.51 4.32
C GLU A 86 -34.53 -8.16 3.59
N PHE A 87 -34.48 -8.18 2.25
CA PHE A 87 -34.58 -6.99 1.41
C PHE A 87 -33.58 -5.88 1.73
N CYS A 88 -32.36 -6.25 2.13
CA CYS A 88 -31.33 -5.26 2.42
C CYS A 88 -30.88 -4.52 1.16
N GLY A 89 -30.77 -3.22 1.29
CA GLY A 89 -30.33 -2.32 0.23
C GLY A 89 -28.83 -2.37 0.00
N ALA A 90 -28.44 -1.86 -1.16
CA ALA A 90 -27.04 -1.68 -1.50
C ALA A 90 -26.37 -0.63 -0.60
N TYR A 91 -25.09 -0.81 -0.38
CA TYR A 91 -24.23 0.14 0.33
C TYR A 91 -22.87 0.18 -0.34
N TYR A 92 -21.96 0.99 0.17
CA TYR A 92 -20.59 1.08 -0.29
C TYR A 92 -19.64 0.72 0.83
N LEU A 93 -18.62 -0.05 0.48
CA LEU A 93 -17.49 -0.38 1.34
C LEU A 93 -16.29 0.40 0.84
N THR A 94 -15.70 1.20 1.71
CA THR A 94 -14.48 1.95 1.41
C THR A 94 -13.32 1.37 2.19
N VAL A 95 -12.30 0.94 1.47
CA VAL A 95 -11.01 0.61 2.06
C VAL A 95 -10.16 1.87 2.03
N HIS A 96 -9.83 2.38 3.19
CA HIS A 96 -8.89 3.48 3.37
C HIS A 96 -7.52 2.95 3.77
N TRP A 97 -6.49 3.71 3.45
CA TRP A 97 -5.15 3.44 3.94
C TRP A 97 -4.35 4.71 4.18
N ARG A 98 -3.34 4.55 5.03
CA ARG A 98 -2.27 5.50 5.27
C ARG A 98 -0.94 4.76 5.28
N ASN A 99 0.00 5.19 4.45
CA ASN A 99 1.40 4.81 4.61
C ASN A 99 1.97 5.64 5.77
N VAL A 100 2.34 4.98 6.86
CA VAL A 100 2.80 5.61 8.09
C VAL A 100 4.19 6.22 7.91
N ASP A 101 5.01 5.62 7.04
CA ASP A 101 6.38 6.03 6.81
C ASP A 101 6.46 7.30 5.93
N THR A 102 5.58 7.38 4.91
CA THR A 102 5.55 8.52 3.97
C THR A 102 4.47 9.55 4.28
N GLY A 103 3.46 9.18 5.07
CA GLY A 103 2.27 10.00 5.31
C GLY A 103 1.25 10.00 4.17
N ALA A 104 1.52 9.29 3.06
CA ALA A 104 0.57 9.18 1.96
C ALA A 104 -0.75 8.54 2.42
N THR A 105 -1.86 8.99 1.87
CA THR A 105 -3.19 8.43 2.15
C THR A 105 -3.94 8.18 0.86
N GLY A 106 -4.91 7.27 0.92
CA GLY A 106 -5.81 6.99 -0.18
C GLY A 106 -6.91 6.04 0.23
N GLY A 107 -7.68 5.61 -0.75
CA GLY A 107 -8.69 4.61 -0.56
C GLY A 107 -9.48 4.33 -1.81
N GLN A 108 -10.23 3.23 -1.78
CA GLN A 108 -11.09 2.78 -2.86
C GLN A 108 -12.44 2.38 -2.29
N SER A 109 -13.49 2.98 -2.84
CA SER A 109 -14.88 2.65 -2.52
C SER A 109 -15.45 1.72 -3.57
N GLN A 110 -16.20 0.71 -3.13
CA GLN A 110 -16.89 -0.19 -4.02
C GLN A 110 -18.30 -0.50 -3.53
N ARG A 111 -19.24 -0.58 -4.46
CA ARG A 111 -20.63 -0.91 -4.16
C ARG A 111 -20.76 -2.38 -3.74
N VAL A 112 -21.59 -2.63 -2.74
CA VAL A 112 -21.96 -3.95 -2.25
C VAL A 112 -23.45 -4.18 -2.46
N GLU A 113 -23.79 -5.34 -3.00
CA GLU A 113 -25.16 -5.84 -3.13
C GLU A 113 -25.24 -7.26 -2.58
N GLY A 114 -25.99 -7.43 -1.48
CA GLY A 114 -26.02 -8.68 -0.73
C GLY A 114 -24.64 -9.03 -0.18
N THR A 115 -24.12 -10.19 -0.58
CA THR A 115 -22.79 -10.68 -0.17
C THR A 115 -21.68 -10.40 -1.18
N SER A 116 -21.99 -9.65 -2.25
CA SER A 116 -21.09 -9.43 -3.38
C SER A 116 -20.62 -7.99 -3.46
N VAL A 117 -19.33 -7.82 -3.73
CA VAL A 117 -18.74 -6.53 -4.10
C VAL A 117 -18.90 -6.38 -5.61
N VAL A 118 -19.78 -5.47 -6.03
CA VAL A 118 -20.25 -5.36 -7.41
C VAL A 118 -19.08 -5.07 -8.35
N GLY A 119 -18.96 -5.85 -9.43
CA GLY A 119 -17.94 -5.64 -10.45
C GLY A 119 -16.51 -6.04 -10.04
N MET A 120 -16.34 -6.63 -8.85
CA MET A 120 -15.03 -7.09 -8.37
C MET A 120 -14.98 -8.63 -8.34
N PRO A 121 -14.04 -9.25 -9.08
CA PRO A 121 -13.79 -10.68 -8.99
C PRO A 121 -13.44 -11.09 -7.56
N ASP A 122 -14.04 -12.19 -7.10
CA ASP A 122 -13.84 -12.77 -5.76
C ASP A 122 -13.90 -11.78 -4.58
N ASN A 123 -14.69 -10.70 -4.73
CA ASN A 123 -14.82 -9.61 -3.78
C ASN A 123 -13.49 -8.91 -3.41
N VAL A 124 -12.54 -8.87 -4.34
CA VAL A 124 -11.24 -8.20 -4.13
C VAL A 124 -11.32 -6.75 -4.60
N ILE A 125 -11.19 -5.81 -3.66
CA ILE A 125 -11.13 -4.38 -3.93
C ILE A 125 -9.68 -3.99 -4.22
N THR A 126 -9.44 -3.53 -5.46
CA THR A 126 -8.18 -2.97 -5.96
C THR A 126 -8.48 -1.71 -6.78
N GLY A 127 -7.46 -0.95 -7.18
CA GLY A 127 -7.64 0.19 -8.09
C GLY A 127 -6.60 1.29 -7.92
N ILE A 128 -6.81 2.41 -8.61
CA ILE A 128 -5.91 3.59 -8.58
C ILE A 128 -5.77 4.12 -7.13
N GLY A 129 -6.84 4.04 -6.34
CA GLY A 129 -6.85 4.45 -4.94
C GLY A 129 -6.17 3.48 -3.99
N MET A 130 -5.53 2.41 -4.45
CA MET A 130 -4.98 1.32 -3.61
C MET A 130 -3.46 1.18 -3.72
N ALA A 131 -2.73 2.29 -3.94
CA ALA A 131 -1.28 2.29 -4.12
C ALA A 131 -0.53 3.08 -3.01
N PRO A 132 -0.42 2.53 -1.78
CA PRO A 132 0.31 3.17 -0.68
C PRO A 132 1.82 3.31 -0.89
N GLY A 133 2.42 2.56 -1.81
CA GLY A 133 3.87 2.43 -1.92
C GLY A 133 4.47 1.53 -0.85
N ALA A 134 5.79 1.33 -0.91
CA ALA A 134 6.52 0.53 0.07
C ALA A 134 6.48 1.17 1.46
N GLY A 135 6.57 0.33 2.49
CA GLY A 135 6.61 0.74 3.90
C GLY A 135 5.43 0.22 4.72
N LYS A 136 5.32 0.74 5.93
CA LYS A 136 4.27 0.38 6.89
C LYS A 136 2.95 1.05 6.51
N VAL A 137 1.89 0.25 6.42
CA VAL A 137 0.54 0.70 6.05
C VAL A 137 -0.43 0.40 7.18
N GLU A 138 -1.22 1.40 7.53
CA GLU A 138 -2.44 1.27 8.32
C GLU A 138 -3.64 1.37 7.39
N ALA A 139 -4.52 0.37 7.41
CA ALA A 139 -5.72 0.34 6.60
C ALA A 139 -6.96 0.16 7.47
N TRP A 140 -8.07 0.77 7.06
CA TRP A 140 -9.36 0.64 7.74
C TRP A 140 -10.52 0.62 6.76
N ILE A 141 -11.64 0.09 7.21
CA ILE A 141 -12.84 -0.09 6.40
C ILE A 141 -13.98 0.74 7.00
N ASP A 142 -14.50 1.64 6.17
CA ASP A 142 -15.71 2.40 6.46
C ASP A 142 -16.83 1.98 5.51
N THR A 143 -18.08 2.18 5.94
CA THR A 143 -19.26 1.87 5.13
C THR A 143 -20.21 3.05 5.07
N TYR A 144 -20.71 3.35 3.87
CA TYR A 144 -21.68 4.42 3.66
C TYR A 144 -22.78 3.96 2.71
N SER A 145 -23.91 4.65 2.73
CA SER A 145 -24.97 4.50 1.74
C SER A 145 -25.12 5.77 0.92
N GLN A 146 -25.46 5.61 -0.35
CA GLN A 146 -25.78 6.75 -1.20
C GLN A 146 -27.28 6.97 -1.14
N VAL A 147 -27.72 7.93 -0.34
CA VAL A 147 -29.12 8.37 -0.28
C VAL A 147 -29.17 9.72 -0.97
N TYR A 148 -29.59 9.75 -2.24
CA TYR A 148 -29.61 10.98 -3.01
C TYR A 148 -30.25 12.14 -2.21
N PRO A 149 -29.59 13.30 -2.08
CA PRO A 149 -28.37 13.73 -2.78
C PRO A 149 -27.05 13.53 -2.01
N GLN A 150 -27.05 12.87 -0.85
CA GLN A 150 -25.90 12.82 0.05
C GLN A 150 -25.40 11.38 0.31
N ASN A 151 -24.09 11.25 0.50
CA ASN A 151 -23.54 10.04 1.09
C ASN A 151 -23.76 10.11 2.61
N VAL A 152 -24.33 9.07 3.17
CA VAL A 152 -24.59 8.94 4.61
C VAL A 152 -23.74 7.81 5.13
N ASP A 153 -22.80 8.12 6.01
CA ASP A 153 -22.03 7.11 6.73
C ASP A 153 -22.99 6.22 7.52
N LEU A 154 -22.82 4.91 7.36
CA LEU A 154 -23.64 3.96 8.08
C LEU A 154 -23.14 3.85 9.53
N GLU A 155 -24.01 3.48 10.44
CA GLU A 155 -23.58 3.08 11.78
C GLU A 155 -22.72 1.83 11.66
N HIS A 156 -21.43 1.93 12.00
CA HIS A 156 -20.50 0.82 11.88
C HIS A 156 -19.39 0.84 12.94
N LEU A 157 -18.84 -0.35 13.20
CA LEU A 157 -17.57 -0.56 13.86
C LEU A 157 -16.56 -0.94 12.77
N GLY A 158 -15.69 0.01 12.40
CA GLY A 158 -14.73 -0.14 11.30
C GLY A 158 -13.63 -1.15 11.59
N GLY A 159 -13.44 -2.09 10.66
CA GLY A 159 -12.33 -3.02 10.66
C GLY A 159 -11.00 -2.34 10.38
N ARG A 160 -9.91 -2.81 10.99
CA ARG A 160 -8.56 -2.25 10.82
C ARG A 160 -7.51 -3.34 10.66
N ALA A 161 -6.46 -3.02 9.91
CA ALA A 161 -5.26 -3.84 9.79
C ALA A 161 -4.01 -2.96 9.70
N THR A 162 -2.86 -3.52 10.09
CA THR A 162 -1.55 -2.91 9.89
C THR A 162 -0.62 -3.96 9.33
N PHE A 163 0.14 -3.60 8.30
CA PHE A 163 1.06 -4.48 7.61
C PHE A 163 2.19 -3.69 6.95
N THR A 164 3.16 -4.39 6.38
CA THR A 164 4.29 -3.79 5.68
C THR A 164 4.30 -4.27 4.24
N LEU A 165 4.49 -3.36 3.30
CA LEU A 165 4.63 -3.63 1.89
C LEU A 165 6.10 -3.48 1.49
N GLY A 166 6.64 -4.51 0.86
CA GLY A 166 7.98 -4.52 0.27
C GLY A 166 7.99 -4.01 -1.15
#